data_AF-A0A0C4EXV6-F1
#
_entry.id   AF-A0A0C4EXV6-F1
#
_cell.length_a   1.000
_cell.length_b   1.000
_cell.length_c   1.000
_cell.angle_alpha   90.00
_cell.angle_beta   90.00
_cell.angle_gamma   90.00
#
_symmetry.space_group_name_H-M   'P 1'
#
loop_
_entity.id
_entity.type
_entity.pdbx_description
1 polymer ?
#
loop_
_entity_poly.entity_id
_entity_poly.type
_entity_poly.pdbx_seq_one_letter_code
_entity_poly.pdbx_strand_id
1 'polypeptide(L)'
;MPPKKKTKTKDAVPNKSPAQDEEARQPSHEEPSTDQQPSAPPARTKTTNHLDLTQKVARLLSQEPSAQPIPNPSTGSLSTNLNQPASTIPFLNLPDVNHQLNSLINQKVEIFEEKIKLYQNQVAQLRRELETKDQLLGELQKIRQTDAEHLLEKHKQIAETKFAAYEKLTKSQDESVKNFRQKVIDLNAKLSRVYSGEEERDRQRLEEEKEALIQDNQQLKAAHDAQRKRRKEAERAAQHARSSAEEAVQEQLQEANDEEEEEKLNEQNLLFPPYYATYLLVKTLKKMLVAETENSKAMIAQLNQLRSNSTSSNSNNPSRHHNSNNTNSNNLANQLANEKTIDDLKRRLSLIGDFTGFEILKTTYDKKDKGPIYECILADIVDRGFALHFKLQVHPDDSCSYTPSMDPERDSETIKVVPEFLRQFVRFGHSACPHVYWKLFQAFNLDDT
;
A
#
# COMPACT_ATOMS: atom_id res chain seq x y z
N MET A 1 57.92 9.93 -11.94
CA MET A 1 58.63 9.40 -10.77
C MET A 1 57.63 9.25 -9.62
N PRO A 2 57.46 8.04 -9.06
CA PRO A 2 56.48 7.75 -7.99
C PRO A 2 57.16 7.65 -6.61
N PRO A 3 56.40 7.63 -5.49
CA PRO A 3 56.86 6.99 -4.27
C PRO A 3 56.20 5.61 -4.08
N LYS A 4 57.07 4.62 -3.91
CA LYS A 4 56.81 3.25 -3.43
C LYS A 4 56.57 3.25 -1.92
N LYS A 5 55.86 2.21 -1.42
CA LYS A 5 55.98 1.47 -0.13
C LYS A 5 54.56 1.00 0.29
N LYS A 6 54.27 -0.19 0.82
CA LYS A 6 55.04 -1.35 1.28
C LYS A 6 54.05 -2.53 1.37
N THR A 7 54.50 -3.72 0.98
CA THR A 7 53.90 -5.02 1.25
C THR A 7 54.06 -5.43 2.71
N LYS A 8 53.07 -6.17 3.26
CA LYS A 8 53.28 -7.04 4.43
C LYS A 8 52.39 -8.28 4.32
N THR A 9 53.04 -9.39 4.00
CA THR A 9 52.55 -10.78 4.03
C THR A 9 52.74 -11.34 5.46
N LYS A 10 51.83 -12.20 5.92
CA LYS A 10 52.11 -13.18 6.98
C LYS A 10 51.30 -14.46 6.74
N ASP A 11 52.04 -15.57 6.69
CA ASP A 11 51.64 -16.95 6.42
C ASP A 11 51.16 -17.73 7.66
N ALA A 12 50.61 -18.92 7.35
CA ALA A 12 50.59 -20.20 8.11
C ALA A 12 49.42 -20.46 9.11
N VAL A 13 48.41 -21.31 8.82
CA VAL A 13 48.32 -22.82 8.75
C VAL A 13 48.16 -23.46 10.17
N PRO A 14 47.53 -24.65 10.44
CA PRO A 14 46.89 -25.71 9.61
C PRO A 14 45.42 -26.07 10.02
N ASN A 15 44.57 -26.66 9.17
CA ASN A 15 44.44 -28.06 8.72
C ASN A 15 44.33 -29.13 9.83
N LYS A 16 43.13 -29.70 10.01
CA LYS A 16 42.90 -30.99 10.69
C LYS A 16 41.55 -31.62 10.28
N SER A 17 41.64 -32.64 9.43
CA SER A 17 40.78 -33.84 9.39
C SER A 17 41.71 -35.04 9.61
N PRO A 18 41.29 -36.17 10.20
CA PRO A 18 40.47 -37.22 9.54
C PRO A 18 39.46 -37.83 10.55
N ALA A 19 38.60 -38.85 10.34
CA ALA A 19 38.54 -40.07 9.53
C ALA A 19 37.05 -40.56 9.55
N GLN A 20 36.51 -41.25 8.54
CA GLN A 20 36.21 -42.72 8.48
C GLN A 20 35.36 -43.25 9.65
N ASP A 21 34.41 -44.17 9.56
CA ASP A 21 33.78 -45.05 8.58
C ASP A 21 32.54 -45.65 9.31
N GLU A 22 31.77 -46.55 8.68
CA GLU A 22 30.72 -47.43 9.26
C GLU A 22 29.31 -46.84 9.42
N GLU A 23 28.22 -47.58 9.30
CA GLU A 23 27.83 -48.81 8.60
C GLU A 23 26.30 -48.86 8.77
N ALA A 24 25.62 -49.68 7.97
CA ALA A 24 24.18 -49.83 7.93
C ALA A 24 23.50 -50.12 9.28
N ARG A 25 22.26 -49.62 9.45
CA ARG A 25 21.11 -50.35 10.06
C ARG A 25 19.84 -49.50 10.07
N GLN A 26 18.85 -49.90 9.27
CA GLN A 26 17.42 -49.90 9.64
C GLN A 26 17.14 -51.15 10.50
N PRO A 27 15.93 -51.38 11.06
CA PRO A 27 14.86 -50.47 11.50
C PRO A 27 14.35 -50.82 12.93
N SER A 28 13.60 -49.94 13.59
CA SER A 28 12.58 -50.38 14.57
C SER A 28 11.57 -49.28 14.90
N HIS A 29 10.30 -49.69 14.81
CA HIS A 29 9.12 -49.08 15.41
C HIS A 29 9.35 -48.60 16.84
N GLU A 30 8.79 -47.43 17.17
CA GLU A 30 8.09 -47.23 18.44
C GLU A 30 7.11 -46.05 18.30
N GLU A 31 5.83 -46.34 18.50
CA GLU A 31 4.79 -45.35 18.79
C GLU A 31 5.17 -44.55 20.04
N PRO A 32 4.64 -43.33 20.18
CA PRO A 32 3.82 -43.13 21.35
C PRO A 32 2.51 -42.46 21.02
N SER A 33 1.45 -43.20 21.34
CA SER A 33 0.15 -42.67 21.72
C SER A 33 0.33 -41.56 22.76
N THR A 34 -0.22 -40.37 22.50
CA THR A 34 -0.52 -39.40 23.55
C THR A 34 -1.89 -38.79 23.28
N ASP A 35 -2.89 -39.38 23.93
CA ASP A 35 -4.18 -38.73 24.17
C ASP A 35 -3.93 -37.42 24.94
N GLN A 36 -4.10 -36.28 24.27
CA GLN A 36 -4.33 -35.00 24.93
C GLN A 36 -5.72 -34.48 24.58
N GLN A 37 -6.60 -34.81 25.52
CA GLN A 37 -7.89 -34.23 25.83
C GLN A 37 -7.93 -32.70 25.60
N PRO A 38 -8.85 -32.16 24.76
CA PRO A 38 -9.04 -30.71 24.70
C PRO A 38 -9.82 -30.24 25.93
N SER A 39 -9.11 -29.57 26.83
CA SER A 39 -9.67 -28.79 27.93
C SER A 39 -10.60 -27.70 27.39
N ALA A 40 -11.83 -27.69 27.88
CA ALA A 40 -12.85 -26.69 27.59
C ALA A 40 -12.37 -25.26 27.93
N PRO A 41 -12.73 -24.25 27.12
CA PRO A 41 -12.40 -22.86 27.42
C PRO A 41 -13.23 -22.34 28.62
N PRO A 42 -12.67 -21.48 29.48
CA PRO A 42 -13.37 -20.95 30.63
C PRO A 42 -14.49 -20.00 30.18
N ALA A 43 -15.69 -20.23 30.72
CA ALA A 43 -16.82 -19.33 30.59
C ALA A 43 -16.46 -17.96 31.17
N ARG A 44 -16.27 -16.97 30.29
CA ARG A 44 -16.18 -15.55 30.68
C ARG A 44 -17.53 -15.11 31.22
N THR A 45 -17.55 -14.80 32.50
CA THR A 45 -18.62 -14.11 33.21
C THR A 45 -18.98 -12.81 32.49
N LYS A 46 -20.20 -12.75 31.95
CA LYS A 46 -20.78 -11.52 31.43
C LYS A 46 -21.12 -10.59 32.60
N THR A 47 -20.29 -9.56 32.75
CA THR A 47 -20.63 -8.18 33.15
C THR A 47 -22.02 -7.97 33.78
N THR A 48 -22.03 -7.96 35.11
CA THR A 48 -23.10 -7.51 36.03
C THR A 48 -23.33 -5.99 36.03
N ASN A 49 -22.73 -5.24 35.09
CA ASN A 49 -22.71 -3.76 35.14
C ASN A 49 -24.01 -3.08 34.68
N HIS A 50 -24.92 -3.79 34.00
CA HIS A 50 -26.17 -3.19 33.52
C HIS A 50 -27.24 -3.09 34.62
N LEU A 51 -27.18 -3.92 35.67
CA LEU A 51 -28.16 -3.90 36.75
C LEU A 51 -27.91 -2.75 37.74
N ASP A 52 -26.65 -2.33 37.88
CA ASP A 52 -26.22 -1.28 38.83
C ASP A 52 -26.55 0.14 38.32
N LEU A 53 -26.60 0.36 37.00
CA LEU A 53 -26.94 1.66 36.43
C LEU A 53 -28.43 1.98 36.59
N THR A 54 -29.31 0.99 36.38
CA THR A 54 -30.76 1.17 36.55
C THR A 54 -31.14 1.40 38.02
N GLN A 55 -30.45 0.75 38.97
CA GLN A 55 -30.65 1.01 40.40
C GLN A 55 -30.12 2.39 40.85
N LYS A 56 -29.01 2.87 40.26
CA LYS A 56 -28.47 4.20 40.55
C LYS A 56 -29.36 5.33 40.00
N VAL A 57 -29.95 5.15 38.82
CA VAL A 57 -30.89 6.13 38.25
C VAL A 57 -32.19 6.20 39.06
N ALA A 58 -32.72 5.07 39.55
CA ALA A 58 -33.90 5.06 40.42
C ALA A 58 -33.66 5.76 41.78
N ARG A 59 -32.42 5.74 42.29
CA ARG A 59 -32.05 6.38 43.57
C ARG A 59 -31.83 7.89 43.46
N LEU A 60 -31.52 8.40 42.26
CA LEU A 60 -31.37 9.83 42.00
C LEU A 60 -32.71 10.54 41.75
N LEU A 61 -33.72 9.82 41.23
CA LEU A 61 -35.06 10.35 41.00
C LEU A 61 -35.96 10.37 42.25
N SER A 62 -35.50 9.83 43.39
CA SER A 62 -36.27 9.72 44.64
C SER A 62 -35.83 10.68 45.76
N GLN A 63 -34.94 11.62 45.47
CA GLN A 63 -34.60 12.70 46.42
C GLN A 63 -35.34 13.99 46.05
N GLU A 64 -36.55 14.14 46.57
CA GLU A 64 -37.24 15.43 46.62
C GLU A 64 -36.55 16.36 47.64
N PRO A 65 -36.30 17.63 47.32
CA PRO A 65 -35.83 18.60 48.29
C PRO A 65 -36.98 18.99 49.24
N SER A 66 -36.78 18.71 50.54
CA SER A 66 -37.63 19.17 51.63
C SER A 66 -37.74 20.70 51.61
N ALA A 67 -38.94 21.20 51.32
CA ALA A 67 -39.29 22.61 51.39
C ALA A 67 -39.26 23.08 52.86
N GLN A 68 -38.36 24.01 53.18
CA GLN A 68 -38.40 24.75 54.44
C GLN A 68 -39.52 25.81 54.41
N PRO A 69 -40.22 26.05 55.54
CA PRO A 69 -41.24 27.08 55.62
C PRO A 69 -40.60 28.46 55.81
N ILE A 70 -41.01 29.40 54.96
CA ILE A 70 -40.68 30.83 55.07
C ILE A 70 -41.45 31.43 56.26
N PRO A 71 -40.80 32.16 57.18
CA PRO A 71 -41.48 32.81 58.30
C PRO A 71 -42.16 34.13 57.86
N ASN A 72 -43.40 34.31 58.32
CA ASN A 72 -44.21 35.52 58.17
C ASN A 72 -43.49 36.81 58.61
N PRO A 73 -43.64 37.93 57.88
CA PRO A 73 -43.30 39.23 58.40
C PRO A 73 -44.44 39.79 59.27
N SER A 74 -44.13 39.91 60.56
CA SER A 74 -44.57 40.94 61.51
C SER A 74 -45.49 42.04 60.99
N THR A 75 -46.76 42.03 61.40
CA THR A 75 -47.61 43.21 61.47
C THR A 75 -47.31 43.98 62.76
N GLY A 76 -46.69 45.15 62.61
CA GLY A 76 -46.32 46.04 63.69
C GLY A 76 -47.52 46.58 64.47
N SER A 77 -47.35 46.60 65.78
CA SER A 77 -48.17 47.31 66.76
C SER A 77 -48.19 48.82 66.51
N LEU A 78 -49.37 49.42 66.53
CA LEU A 78 -49.54 50.85 66.79
C LEU A 78 -50.67 51.04 67.80
N SER A 79 -50.26 51.06 69.06
CA SER A 79 -51.02 51.52 70.21
C SER A 79 -51.03 53.05 70.18
N THR A 80 -52.16 53.67 69.82
CA THR A 80 -52.38 55.10 70.09
C THR A 80 -53.47 55.27 71.15
N ASN A 81 -52.95 55.57 72.33
CA ASN A 81 -53.60 56.08 73.52
C ASN A 81 -54.17 57.48 73.21
N LEU A 82 -55.46 57.73 73.47
CA LEU A 82 -55.98 59.10 73.50
C LEU A 82 -57.08 59.25 74.56
N ASN A 83 -56.61 59.63 75.76
CA ASN A 83 -57.37 60.35 76.78
C ASN A 83 -58.06 61.57 76.16
N GLN A 84 -59.36 61.75 76.42
CA GLN A 84 -59.98 63.08 76.43
C GLN A 84 -60.83 63.25 77.68
N PRO A 85 -60.75 64.43 78.34
CA PRO A 85 -61.47 64.72 79.56
C PRO A 85 -62.91 65.17 79.28
N ALA A 86 -63.78 64.87 80.25
CA ALA A 86 -65.12 65.43 80.36
C ALA A 86 -65.06 66.97 80.37
N SER A 87 -65.95 67.61 79.61
CA SER A 87 -66.21 69.04 79.70
C SER A 87 -67.70 69.31 79.77
N THR A 88 -68.05 70.02 80.83
CA THR A 88 -69.40 70.37 81.27
C THR A 88 -69.95 71.56 80.48
N ILE A 89 -71.20 71.40 80.06
CA ILE A 89 -72.27 72.28 79.52
C ILE A 89 -72.12 73.81 79.77
N PRO A 90 -72.61 74.65 78.83
CA PRO A 90 -73.74 75.52 79.18
C PRO A 90 -74.89 75.51 78.14
N PHE A 91 -76.11 75.57 78.68
CA PHE A 91 -77.39 75.83 78.01
C PHE A 91 -77.34 77.07 77.12
N LEU A 92 -77.71 76.97 75.83
CA LEU A 92 -78.17 78.10 75.00
C LEU A 92 -78.97 77.60 73.77
N ASN A 93 -80.19 78.14 73.59
CA ASN A 93 -81.08 78.21 72.41
C ASN A 93 -81.31 76.98 71.49
N LEU A 94 -82.52 76.41 71.59
CA LEU A 94 -82.98 75.14 71.04
C LEU A 94 -83.25 75.01 69.51
N PRO A 95 -83.40 76.07 68.68
CA PRO A 95 -83.56 75.86 67.24
C PRO A 95 -82.23 75.82 66.46
N ASP A 96 -81.13 76.36 67.00
CA ASP A 96 -79.86 76.54 66.27
C ASP A 96 -78.88 75.35 66.45
N VAL A 97 -78.91 74.71 67.63
CA VAL A 97 -78.10 73.51 67.94
C VAL A 97 -78.48 72.33 67.03
N ASN A 98 -79.75 72.24 66.62
CA ASN A 98 -80.24 71.15 65.78
C ASN A 98 -79.71 71.28 64.35
N HIS A 99 -79.53 72.51 63.83
CA HIS A 99 -78.89 72.74 62.54
C HIS A 99 -77.39 72.44 62.58
N GLN A 100 -76.71 72.83 63.66
CA GLN A 100 -75.27 72.56 63.82
C GLN A 100 -74.97 71.07 64.00
N LEU A 101 -75.82 70.33 64.74
CA LEU A 101 -75.73 68.88 64.88
C LEU A 101 -75.98 68.15 63.55
N ASN A 102 -77.03 68.53 62.81
CA ASN A 102 -77.31 67.94 61.50
C ASN A 102 -76.21 68.25 60.47
N SER A 103 -75.61 69.45 60.52
CA SER A 103 -74.45 69.80 59.69
C SER A 103 -73.24 68.92 60.02
N LEU A 104 -72.94 68.69 61.31
CA LEU A 104 -71.83 67.83 61.73
C LEU A 104 -72.07 66.35 61.39
N ILE A 105 -73.32 65.88 61.51
CA ILE A 105 -73.72 64.53 61.07
C ILE A 105 -73.49 64.38 59.58
N ASN A 106 -73.98 65.31 58.75
CA ASN A 106 -73.81 65.28 57.31
C ASN A 106 -72.32 65.32 56.91
N GLN A 107 -71.52 66.17 57.56
CA GLN A 107 -70.07 66.23 57.31
C GLN A 107 -69.37 64.91 57.66
N LYS A 108 -69.74 64.27 58.78
CA LYS A 108 -69.18 62.95 59.12
C LYS A 108 -69.63 61.87 58.15
N VAL A 109 -70.89 61.89 57.71
CA VAL A 109 -71.41 60.96 56.70
C VAL A 109 -70.64 61.13 55.39
N GLU A 110 -70.41 62.36 54.93
CA GLU A 110 -69.64 62.65 53.72
C GLU A 110 -68.18 62.15 53.84
N ILE A 111 -67.51 62.41 54.96
CA ILE A 111 -66.15 61.87 55.22
C ILE A 111 -66.14 60.34 55.22
N PHE A 112 -67.17 59.70 55.79
CA PHE A 112 -67.28 58.24 55.78
C PHE A 112 -67.56 57.70 54.38
N GLU A 113 -68.39 58.37 53.58
CA GLU A 113 -68.64 58.01 52.18
C GLU A 113 -67.39 58.12 51.32
N GLU A 114 -66.61 59.20 51.48
CA GLU A 114 -65.31 59.34 50.81
C GLU A 114 -64.33 58.24 51.23
N LYS A 115 -64.30 57.90 52.52
CA LYS A 115 -63.46 56.83 53.04
C LYS A 115 -63.89 55.45 52.53
N ILE A 116 -65.20 55.22 52.40
CA ILE A 116 -65.74 54.00 51.79
C ILE A 116 -65.34 53.92 50.31
N LYS A 117 -65.47 55.02 49.55
CA LYS A 117 -65.03 55.07 48.14
C LYS A 117 -63.53 54.82 48.02
N LEU A 118 -62.72 55.41 48.89
CA LEU A 118 -61.27 55.19 48.91
C LEU A 118 -60.94 53.71 49.18
N TYR A 119 -61.58 53.09 50.17
CA TYR A 119 -61.36 51.66 50.45
C TYR A 119 -61.88 50.76 49.34
N GLN A 120 -63.02 51.07 48.72
CA GLN A 120 -63.52 50.33 47.55
C GLN A 120 -62.54 50.41 46.39
N ASN A 121 -61.95 51.58 46.13
CA ASN A 121 -60.92 51.75 45.12
C ASN A 121 -59.64 50.98 45.46
N GLN A 122 -59.19 50.99 46.72
CA GLN A 122 -58.04 50.20 47.16
C GLN A 122 -58.28 48.70 47.00
N VAL A 123 -59.46 48.19 47.37
CA VAL A 123 -59.84 46.79 47.17
C VAL A 123 -59.89 46.44 45.68
N ALA A 124 -60.45 47.30 44.84
CA ALA A 124 -60.48 47.09 43.39
C ALA A 124 -59.08 47.11 42.77
N GLN A 125 -58.16 47.94 43.28
CA GLN A 125 -56.76 47.95 42.86
C GLN A 125 -56.05 46.67 43.28
N LEU A 126 -56.18 46.23 44.54
CA LEU A 126 -55.59 45.00 45.05
C LEU A 126 -56.09 43.77 44.30
N ARG A 127 -57.38 43.72 43.94
CA ARG A 127 -57.93 42.64 43.11
C ARG A 127 -57.29 42.57 41.73
N ARG A 128 -57.12 43.72 41.06
CA ARG A 128 -56.43 43.79 39.76
C ARG A 128 -54.97 43.37 39.89
N GLU A 129 -54.26 43.80 40.93
CA GLU A 129 -52.88 43.41 41.17
C GLU A 129 -52.75 41.89 41.41
N LEU A 130 -53.68 41.31 42.18
CA LEU A 130 -53.70 39.87 42.44
C LEU A 130 -53.95 39.07 41.16
N GLU A 131 -54.91 39.51 40.33
CA GLU A 131 -55.17 38.91 39.03
C GLU A 131 -53.94 38.97 38.09
N THR A 132 -53.22 40.10 38.05
CA THR A 132 -51.97 40.18 37.26
C THR A 132 -50.88 39.27 37.78
N LYS A 133 -50.77 39.07 39.11
CA LYS A 133 -49.80 38.13 39.69
C LYS A 133 -50.14 36.69 39.37
N ASP A 134 -51.42 36.32 39.39
CA ASP A 134 -51.88 34.98 39.02
C ASP A 134 -51.62 34.69 37.53
N GLN A 135 -51.83 35.67 36.65
CA GLN A 135 -51.48 35.55 35.22
C GLN A 135 -49.97 35.33 35.02
N LEU A 136 -49.12 36.13 35.66
CA LEU A 136 -47.67 36.00 35.58
C LEU A 136 -47.16 34.67 36.14
N LEU A 137 -47.77 34.16 37.21
CA LEU A 137 -47.45 32.83 37.75
C LEU A 137 -47.80 31.72 36.76
N GLY A 138 -48.95 31.82 36.08
CA GLY A 138 -49.35 30.89 35.02
C GLY A 138 -48.37 30.89 33.85
N GLU A 139 -47.95 32.07 33.38
CA GLU A 139 -46.93 32.19 32.32
C GLU A 139 -45.58 31.61 32.74
N LEU A 140 -45.12 31.92 33.96
CA LEU A 140 -43.86 31.40 34.49
C LEU A 140 -43.88 29.86 34.59
N GLN A 141 -44.99 29.28 35.03
CA GLN A 141 -45.16 27.84 35.11
C GLN A 141 -45.14 27.18 33.72
N LYS A 142 -45.80 27.80 32.73
CA LYS A 142 -45.80 27.32 31.35
C LYS A 142 -44.40 27.35 30.73
N ILE A 143 -43.67 28.45 30.89
CA ILE A 143 -42.29 28.58 30.39
C ILE A 143 -41.40 27.51 31.04
N ARG A 144 -41.47 27.33 32.36
CA ARG A 144 -40.68 26.31 33.06
C ARG A 144 -40.98 24.89 32.57
N GLN A 145 -42.24 24.56 32.32
CA GLN A 145 -42.62 23.25 31.80
C GLN A 145 -42.08 23.04 30.38
N THR A 146 -42.26 24.02 29.49
CA THR A 146 -41.79 23.93 28.11
C THR A 146 -40.26 23.87 27.99
N ASP A 147 -39.54 24.67 28.77
CA ASP A 147 -38.07 24.67 28.76
C ASP A 147 -37.51 23.34 29.30
N ALA A 148 -38.13 22.77 30.34
CA ALA A 148 -37.75 21.48 30.88
C ALA A 148 -37.99 20.33 29.89
N GLU A 149 -39.14 20.34 29.20
CA GLU A 149 -39.46 19.35 28.16
C GLU A 149 -38.49 19.43 26.98
N HIS A 150 -38.20 20.65 26.50
CA HIS A 150 -37.25 20.85 25.41
C HIS A 150 -35.83 20.42 25.80
N LEU A 151 -35.41 20.71 27.03
CA LEU A 151 -34.10 20.28 27.54
C LEU A 151 -34.03 18.75 27.65
N LEU A 152 -35.09 18.10 28.12
CA LEU A 152 -35.19 16.65 28.21
C LEU A 152 -35.13 15.98 26.83
N GLU A 153 -35.85 16.52 25.85
CA GLU A 153 -35.80 16.03 24.47
C GLU A 153 -34.40 16.20 23.86
N LYS A 154 -33.75 17.34 24.10
CA LYS A 154 -32.35 17.54 23.69
C LYS A 154 -31.40 16.53 24.33
N HIS A 155 -31.54 16.24 25.63
CA HIS A 155 -30.74 15.22 26.30
C HIS A 155 -30.99 13.82 25.77
N LYS A 156 -32.25 13.49 25.45
CA LYS A 156 -32.62 12.22 24.83
C LYS A 156 -31.96 12.06 23.46
N GLN A 157 -32.01 13.08 22.61
CA GLN A 157 -31.34 13.07 21.30
C GLN A 157 -29.81 12.91 21.44
N ILE A 158 -29.19 13.58 22.42
CA ILE A 158 -27.76 13.40 22.72
C ILE A 158 -27.47 11.97 23.19
N ALA A 159 -28.34 11.37 24.01
CA ALA A 159 -28.17 9.99 24.47
C ALA A 159 -28.33 8.98 23.33
N GLU A 160 -29.33 9.15 22.46
CA GLU A 160 -29.57 8.31 21.29
C GLU A 160 -28.41 8.39 20.28
N THR A 161 -27.92 9.59 20.00
CA THR A 161 -26.75 9.77 19.11
C THR A 161 -25.48 9.15 19.68
N LYS A 162 -25.22 9.32 20.99
CA LYS A 162 -24.11 8.65 21.67
C LYS A 162 -24.25 7.14 21.62
N PHE A 163 -25.44 6.60 21.90
CA PHE A 163 -25.69 5.16 21.86
C PHE A 163 -25.47 4.58 20.46
N ALA A 164 -25.98 5.25 19.42
CA ALA A 164 -25.77 4.85 18.03
C ALA A 164 -24.27 4.87 17.64
N ALA A 165 -23.50 5.86 18.12
CA ALA A 165 -22.06 5.93 17.91
C ALA A 165 -21.32 4.77 18.61
N TYR A 166 -21.68 4.46 19.86
CA TYR A 166 -21.12 3.32 20.59
C TYR A 166 -21.44 1.99 19.90
N GLU A 167 -22.64 1.83 19.37
CA GLU A 167 -23.03 0.61 18.64
C GLU A 167 -22.21 0.44 17.36
N LYS A 168 -21.99 1.52 16.60
CA LYS A 168 -21.12 1.51 15.40
C LYS A 168 -19.68 1.16 15.75
N LEU A 169 -19.14 1.76 16.81
CA LEU A 169 -17.78 1.47 17.28
C LEU A 169 -17.65 0.01 17.70
N THR A 170 -18.62 -0.52 18.43
CA THR A 170 -18.64 -1.92 18.87
C THR A 170 -18.70 -2.88 17.67
N LYS A 171 -19.56 -2.60 16.68
CA LYS A 171 -19.65 -3.39 15.44
C LYS A 171 -18.33 -3.39 14.66
N SER A 172 -17.70 -2.22 14.51
CA SER A 172 -16.40 -2.09 13.83
C SER A 172 -15.29 -2.84 14.56
N GLN A 173 -15.28 -2.79 15.89
CA GLN A 173 -14.34 -3.56 16.71
C GLN A 173 -14.56 -5.07 16.57
N ASP A 174 -15.81 -5.54 16.58
CA ASP A 174 -16.14 -6.96 16.40
C ASP A 174 -15.75 -7.47 15.01
N GLU A 175 -15.96 -6.68 13.95
CA GLU A 175 -15.51 -7.00 12.60
C GLU A 175 -13.99 -7.09 12.51
N SER A 176 -13.28 -6.14 13.13
CA SER A 176 -11.82 -6.16 13.20
C SER A 176 -11.31 -7.42 13.92
N VAL A 177 -11.92 -7.78 15.06
CA VAL A 177 -11.58 -9.01 15.81
C VAL A 177 -11.86 -10.26 14.97
N LYS A 178 -12.97 -10.32 14.23
CA LYS A 178 -13.26 -11.42 13.30
C LYS A 178 -12.20 -11.54 12.21
N ASN A 179 -11.80 -10.41 11.61
CA ASN A 179 -10.75 -10.36 10.59
C ASN A 179 -9.41 -10.85 11.14
N PHE A 180 -9.02 -10.44 12.35
CA PHE A 180 -7.81 -10.92 13.00
C PHE A 180 -7.86 -12.42 13.31
N ARG A 181 -9.00 -12.92 13.80
CA ARG A 181 -9.19 -14.37 14.04
C ARG A 181 -9.04 -15.17 12.75
N GLN A 182 -9.61 -14.70 11.63
CA GLN A 182 -9.45 -15.36 10.34
C GLN A 182 -7.99 -15.39 9.89
N LYS A 183 -7.27 -14.25 10.00
CA LYS A 183 -5.83 -14.19 9.68
C LYS A 183 -5.00 -15.17 10.52
N VAL A 184 -5.32 -15.34 11.80
CA VAL A 184 -4.66 -16.32 12.67
C VAL A 184 -4.95 -17.75 12.22
N ILE A 185 -6.19 -18.06 11.83
CA ILE A 185 -6.56 -19.37 11.29
C ILE A 185 -5.78 -19.66 10.00
N ASP A 186 -5.72 -18.71 9.07
CA ASP A 186 -5.02 -18.86 7.80
C ASP A 186 -3.50 -19.03 8.00
N LEU A 187 -2.91 -18.25 8.91
CA LEU A 187 -1.50 -18.40 9.28
C LEU A 187 -1.23 -19.75 9.95
N ASN A 188 -2.12 -20.20 10.83
CA ASN A 188 -1.97 -21.51 11.46
C ASN A 188 -2.08 -22.63 10.43
N ALA A 189 -3.01 -22.53 9.47
CA ALA A 189 -3.13 -23.50 8.38
C ALA A 189 -1.86 -23.55 7.50
N LYS A 190 -1.28 -22.39 7.17
CA LYS A 190 0.02 -22.30 6.48
C LYS A 190 1.13 -22.94 7.29
N LEU A 191 1.21 -22.60 8.58
CA LEU A 191 2.23 -23.14 9.47
C LEU A 191 2.09 -24.67 9.61
N SER A 192 0.86 -25.19 9.69
CA SER A 192 0.59 -26.63 9.68
C SER A 192 1.05 -27.30 8.38
N ARG A 193 0.89 -26.65 7.21
CA ARG A 193 1.41 -27.18 5.92
C ARG A 193 2.93 -27.22 5.86
N VAL A 194 3.59 -26.20 6.43
CA VAL A 194 5.05 -26.17 6.56
C VAL A 194 5.53 -27.30 7.47
N TYR A 195 4.93 -27.44 8.66
CA TYR A 195 5.31 -28.49 9.61
C TYR A 195 4.97 -29.90 9.14
N SER A 196 3.89 -30.09 8.39
CA SER A 196 3.54 -31.37 7.79
C SER A 196 4.45 -31.77 6.62
N GLY A 197 5.33 -30.85 6.17
CA GLY A 197 6.19 -31.01 5.01
C GLY A 197 5.41 -31.08 3.69
N GLU A 198 4.11 -30.75 3.69
CA GLU A 198 3.28 -30.76 2.48
C GLU A 198 3.77 -29.73 1.47
N GLU A 199 4.17 -28.54 1.94
CA GLU A 199 4.73 -27.49 1.09
C GLU A 199 6.06 -27.91 0.41
N GLU A 200 6.89 -28.67 1.12
CA GLU A 200 8.14 -29.19 0.54
C GLU A 200 7.86 -30.33 -0.46
N ARG A 201 6.86 -31.18 -0.22
CA ARG A 201 6.43 -32.20 -1.20
C ARG A 201 5.88 -31.57 -2.47
N ASP A 202 5.07 -30.53 -2.35
CA ASP A 202 4.53 -29.82 -3.53
C ASP A 202 5.64 -29.09 -4.28
N ARG A 203 6.61 -28.52 -3.57
CA ARG A 203 7.81 -27.94 -4.19
C ARG A 203 8.61 -29.00 -4.96
N GLN A 204 8.83 -30.18 -4.38
CA GLN A 204 9.52 -31.28 -5.07
C GLN A 204 8.77 -31.72 -6.33
N ARG A 205 7.45 -31.88 -6.27
CA ARG A 205 6.63 -32.21 -7.46
C ARG A 205 6.76 -31.17 -8.57
N LEU A 206 6.74 -29.88 -8.23
CA LEU A 206 6.91 -28.80 -9.20
C LEU A 206 8.33 -28.78 -9.79
N GLU A 207 9.33 -29.14 -8.99
CA GLU A 207 10.72 -29.27 -9.45
C GLU A 207 10.88 -30.46 -10.41
N GLU A 208 10.29 -31.62 -10.08
CA GLU A 208 10.23 -32.80 -10.96
C GLU A 208 9.50 -32.51 -12.28
N GLU A 209 8.35 -31.82 -12.24
CA GLU A 209 7.61 -31.42 -13.45
C GLU A 209 8.42 -30.46 -14.32
N LYS A 210 9.12 -29.50 -13.71
CA LYS A 210 10.00 -28.58 -14.41
C LYS A 210 11.16 -29.33 -15.08
N GLU A 211 11.78 -30.29 -14.39
CA GLU A 211 12.85 -31.10 -14.98
C GLU A 211 12.36 -31.96 -16.15
N ALA A 212 11.16 -32.56 -16.03
CA ALA A 212 10.53 -33.30 -17.11
C ALA A 212 10.31 -32.42 -18.36
N LEU A 213 9.83 -31.19 -18.18
CA LEU A 213 9.65 -30.22 -19.28
C LEU A 213 10.97 -29.78 -19.92
N ILE A 214 12.05 -29.68 -19.13
CA ILE A 214 13.39 -29.37 -19.65
C ILE A 214 13.89 -30.53 -20.51
N GLN A 215 13.71 -31.79 -20.05
CA GLN A 215 14.10 -32.97 -20.82
C GLN A 215 13.31 -33.07 -22.13
N ASP A 216 12.00 -32.86 -22.10
CA ASP A 216 11.15 -32.90 -23.31
C ASP A 216 11.58 -31.84 -24.34
N ASN A 217 11.86 -30.61 -23.89
CA ASN A 217 12.40 -29.56 -24.76
C ASN A 217 13.74 -29.94 -25.39
N GLN A 218 14.64 -30.58 -24.63
CA GLN A 218 15.91 -31.06 -25.17
C GLN A 218 15.70 -32.14 -26.23
N GLN A 219 14.76 -33.07 -26.02
CA GLN A 219 14.40 -34.09 -26.99
C GLN A 219 13.81 -33.49 -28.26
N LEU A 220 12.88 -32.54 -28.14
CA LEU A 220 12.31 -31.81 -29.27
C LEU A 220 13.37 -31.06 -30.09
N LYS A 221 14.32 -30.41 -29.41
CA LYS A 221 15.44 -29.74 -30.07
C LYS A 221 16.32 -30.73 -30.84
N ALA A 222 16.67 -31.86 -30.21
CA ALA A 222 17.44 -32.91 -30.86
C ALA A 222 16.71 -33.52 -32.08
N ALA A 223 15.39 -33.73 -31.98
CA ALA A 223 14.56 -34.20 -33.07
C ALA A 223 14.53 -33.21 -34.25
N HIS A 224 14.41 -31.91 -33.96
CA HIS A 224 14.43 -30.86 -34.97
C HIS A 224 15.81 -30.76 -35.67
N ASP A 225 16.89 -30.84 -34.91
CA ASP A 225 18.25 -30.84 -35.47
C ASP A 225 18.52 -32.09 -36.34
N ALA A 226 18.02 -33.26 -35.91
CA ALA A 226 18.07 -34.49 -36.71
C ALA A 226 17.26 -34.35 -38.01
N GLN A 227 16.08 -33.73 -37.96
CA GLN A 227 15.27 -33.45 -39.15
C GLN A 227 15.98 -32.49 -40.10
N ARG A 228 16.61 -31.44 -39.58
CA ARG A 228 17.39 -30.48 -40.37
C ARG A 228 18.59 -31.16 -41.04
N LYS A 229 19.26 -32.06 -40.33
CA LYS A 229 20.38 -32.86 -40.89
C LYS A 229 19.90 -33.77 -42.03
N ARG A 230 18.80 -34.50 -41.82
CA ARG A 230 18.18 -35.35 -42.87
C ARG A 230 17.78 -34.56 -44.10
N ARG A 231 17.22 -33.34 -43.95
CA ARG A 231 16.90 -32.45 -45.08
C ARG A 231 18.14 -32.04 -45.87
N LYS A 232 19.22 -31.64 -45.19
CA LYS A 232 20.49 -31.29 -45.85
C LYS A 232 21.13 -32.49 -46.56
N GLU A 233 21.04 -33.68 -45.99
CA GLU A 233 21.55 -34.91 -46.63
C GLU A 233 20.73 -35.29 -47.86
N ALA A 234 19.40 -35.21 -47.78
CA ALA A 234 18.52 -35.42 -48.94
C ALA A 234 18.77 -34.39 -50.05
N GLU A 235 19.00 -33.12 -49.70
CA GLU A 235 19.33 -32.07 -50.65
C GLU A 235 20.67 -32.34 -51.36
N ARG A 236 21.71 -32.76 -50.63
CA ARG A 236 22.99 -33.16 -51.24
C ARG A 236 22.84 -34.37 -52.15
N ALA A 237 22.06 -35.37 -51.75
CA ALA A 237 21.79 -36.55 -52.57
C ALA A 237 21.03 -36.17 -53.86
N ALA A 238 20.05 -35.26 -53.76
CA ALA A 238 19.32 -34.75 -54.91
C ALA A 238 20.20 -33.91 -55.85
N GLN A 239 21.09 -33.08 -55.31
CA GLN A 239 22.07 -32.34 -56.11
C GLN A 239 23.02 -33.28 -56.84
N HIS A 240 23.57 -34.28 -56.15
CA HIS A 240 24.43 -35.29 -56.77
C HIS A 240 23.70 -36.05 -57.89
N ALA A 241 22.45 -36.47 -57.66
CA ALA A 241 21.64 -37.13 -58.67
C ALA A 241 21.37 -36.22 -59.88
N ARG A 242 21.14 -34.92 -59.67
CA ARG A 242 20.97 -33.94 -60.77
C ARG A 242 22.25 -33.76 -61.56
N SER A 243 23.39 -33.56 -60.90
CA SER A 243 24.67 -33.40 -61.59
C SER A 243 25.03 -34.65 -62.40
N SER A 244 24.80 -35.85 -61.86
CA SER A 244 25.02 -37.11 -62.58
C SER A 244 24.07 -37.29 -63.76
N ALA A 245 22.81 -36.86 -63.64
CA ALA A 245 21.86 -36.89 -64.75
C ALA A 245 22.21 -35.86 -65.85
N GLU A 246 22.66 -34.66 -65.47
CA GLU A 246 23.15 -33.65 -66.41
C GLU A 246 24.39 -34.12 -67.17
N GLU A 247 25.33 -34.77 -66.47
CA GLU A 247 26.53 -35.37 -67.07
C GLU A 247 26.16 -36.47 -68.08
N ALA A 248 25.24 -37.38 -67.72
CA ALA A 248 24.77 -38.42 -68.63
C ALA A 248 24.06 -37.87 -69.89
N VAL A 249 23.30 -36.77 -69.76
CA VAL A 249 22.66 -36.12 -70.91
C VAL A 249 23.69 -35.40 -71.79
N GLN A 250 24.70 -34.77 -71.20
CA GLN A 250 25.81 -34.17 -71.95
C GLN A 250 26.60 -35.24 -72.71
N GLU A 251 26.88 -36.38 -72.10
CA GLU A 251 27.57 -37.50 -72.73
C GLU A 251 26.79 -38.02 -73.95
N GLN A 252 25.46 -38.20 -73.84
CA GLN A 252 24.62 -38.58 -74.98
C GLN A 252 24.60 -37.54 -76.10
N LEU A 253 24.56 -36.25 -75.77
CA LEU A 253 24.62 -35.17 -76.76
C LEU A 253 25.99 -35.09 -77.45
N GLN A 254 27.05 -35.35 -76.70
CA GLN A 254 28.42 -35.40 -77.21
C GLN A 254 28.57 -36.59 -78.17
N GLU A 255 28.09 -37.77 -77.79
CA GLU A 255 28.10 -38.98 -78.61
C GLU A 255 27.32 -38.78 -79.91
N ALA A 256 26.11 -38.21 -79.84
CA ALA A 256 25.30 -37.90 -81.03
C ALA A 256 25.95 -36.87 -81.96
N ASN A 257 26.63 -35.85 -81.41
CA ASN A 257 27.38 -34.88 -82.22
C ASN A 257 28.62 -35.50 -82.86
N ASP A 258 29.33 -36.38 -82.14
CA ASP A 258 30.50 -37.08 -82.65
C ASP A 258 30.10 -38.04 -83.80
N GLU A 259 28.95 -38.73 -83.69
CA GLU A 259 28.36 -39.55 -84.76
C GLU A 259 27.98 -38.71 -86.00
N GLU A 260 27.34 -37.55 -85.82
CA GLU A 260 27.01 -36.64 -86.94
C GLU A 260 28.26 -36.05 -87.61
N GLU A 261 29.32 -35.80 -86.84
CA GLU A 261 30.63 -35.40 -87.38
C GLU A 261 31.29 -36.54 -88.17
N GLU A 262 31.15 -37.78 -87.71
CA GLU A 262 31.69 -38.97 -88.36
C GLU A 262 30.95 -39.28 -89.67
N GLU A 263 29.62 -39.12 -89.72
CA GLU A 263 28.83 -39.22 -90.96
C GLU A 263 29.20 -38.11 -91.97
N LYS A 264 29.35 -36.85 -91.53
CA LYS A 264 29.82 -35.75 -92.39
C LYS A 264 31.23 -35.98 -92.93
N LEU A 265 32.12 -36.56 -92.13
CA LEU A 265 33.46 -36.94 -92.58
C LEU A 265 33.43 -38.12 -93.56
N ASN A 266 32.48 -39.04 -93.41
CA ASN A 266 32.32 -40.17 -94.31
C ASN A 266 31.72 -39.75 -95.67
N GLU A 267 30.83 -38.75 -95.70
CA GLU A 267 30.29 -38.19 -96.95
C GLU A 267 31.28 -37.27 -97.70
N GLN A 268 32.19 -36.59 -96.99
CA GLN A 268 33.25 -35.78 -97.62
C GLN A 268 34.45 -36.62 -98.12
N ASN A 269 34.46 -37.93 -97.86
CA ASN A 269 35.59 -38.84 -98.13
C ASN A 269 35.70 -39.33 -99.58
N LEU A 270 34.89 -38.78 -100.51
CA LEU A 270 34.91 -39.14 -101.92
C LEU A 270 35.70 -38.17 -102.83
N LEU A 271 36.34 -37.13 -102.28
CA LEU A 271 37.15 -36.20 -103.07
C LEU A 271 38.38 -35.72 -102.27
N PHE A 272 39.59 -36.12 -102.69
CA PHE A 272 40.94 -35.67 -102.25
C PHE A 272 41.72 -36.55 -101.23
N PRO A 273 42.58 -37.48 -101.71
CA PRO A 273 43.31 -38.44 -100.87
C PRO A 273 44.53 -37.96 -100.03
N PRO A 274 45.32 -36.90 -100.34
CA PRO A 274 46.61 -36.74 -99.66
C PRO A 274 46.57 -35.92 -98.35
N TYR A 275 45.41 -35.37 -97.94
CA TYR A 275 45.28 -34.54 -96.72
C TYR A 275 44.68 -35.26 -95.50
N TYR A 276 44.20 -36.49 -95.67
CA TYR A 276 43.45 -37.21 -94.63
C TYR A 276 44.34 -37.69 -93.48
N ALA A 277 45.58 -38.09 -93.76
CA ALA A 277 46.53 -38.56 -92.76
C ALA A 277 46.96 -37.44 -91.78
N THR A 278 47.20 -36.23 -92.30
CA THR A 278 47.52 -35.05 -91.48
C THR A 278 46.32 -34.58 -90.66
N TYR A 279 45.11 -34.64 -91.23
CA TYR A 279 43.88 -34.31 -90.52
C TYR A 279 43.62 -35.28 -89.35
N LEU A 280 43.72 -36.59 -89.57
CA LEU A 280 43.59 -37.61 -88.52
C LEU A 280 44.63 -37.40 -87.40
N LEU A 281 45.89 -37.12 -87.75
CA LEU A 281 46.93 -36.85 -86.75
C LEU A 281 46.60 -35.61 -85.90
N VAL A 282 46.13 -34.52 -86.51
CA VAL A 282 45.73 -33.31 -85.78
C VAL A 282 44.48 -33.57 -84.92
N LYS A 283 43.51 -34.36 -85.40
CA LYS A 283 42.32 -34.76 -84.63
C LYS A 283 42.73 -35.60 -83.41
N THR A 284 43.63 -36.56 -83.57
CA THR A 284 44.17 -37.37 -82.47
C THR A 284 44.96 -36.52 -81.47
N LEU A 285 45.82 -35.59 -81.94
CA LEU A 285 46.55 -34.69 -81.06
C LEU A 285 45.63 -33.74 -80.29
N LYS A 286 44.54 -33.27 -80.91
CA LYS A 286 43.51 -32.48 -80.21
C LYS A 286 42.79 -33.31 -79.15
N LYS A 287 42.39 -34.55 -79.45
CA LYS A 287 41.78 -35.46 -78.46
C LYS A 287 42.74 -35.73 -77.29
N MET A 288 44.02 -35.97 -77.56
CA MET A 288 45.04 -36.14 -76.52
C MET A 288 45.23 -34.87 -75.68
N LEU A 289 45.23 -33.69 -76.29
CA LEU A 289 45.35 -32.42 -75.56
C LEU A 289 44.17 -32.19 -74.61
N VAL A 290 42.94 -32.49 -75.06
CA VAL A 290 41.73 -32.37 -74.23
C VAL A 290 41.80 -33.35 -73.06
N ALA A 291 42.12 -34.62 -73.31
CA ALA A 291 42.29 -35.63 -72.26
C ALA A 291 43.36 -35.23 -71.22
N GLU A 292 44.50 -34.68 -71.68
CA GLU A 292 45.56 -34.21 -70.79
C GLU A 292 45.13 -32.99 -69.96
N THR A 293 44.32 -32.08 -70.53
CA THR A 293 43.77 -30.96 -69.76
C THR A 293 42.74 -31.38 -68.71
N GLU A 294 41.92 -32.40 -68.98
CA GLU A 294 41.01 -32.96 -67.97
C GLU A 294 41.76 -33.70 -66.86
N ASN A 295 42.77 -34.49 -67.23
CA ASN A 295 43.67 -35.14 -66.27
C ASN A 295 44.37 -34.11 -65.37
N SER A 296 44.81 -32.99 -65.94
CA SER A 296 45.39 -31.87 -65.18
C SER A 296 44.37 -31.22 -64.21
N LYS A 297 43.13 -31.02 -64.63
CA LYS A 297 42.06 -30.50 -63.75
C LYS A 297 41.74 -31.47 -62.60
N ALA A 298 41.69 -32.77 -62.87
CA ALA A 298 41.46 -33.80 -61.87
C ALA A 298 42.59 -33.82 -60.81
N MET A 299 43.85 -33.72 -61.24
CA MET A 299 44.99 -33.60 -60.31
C MET A 299 44.91 -32.32 -59.46
N ILE A 300 44.55 -31.18 -60.05
CA ILE A 300 44.39 -29.92 -59.29
C ILE A 300 43.26 -30.04 -58.24
N ALA A 301 42.14 -30.67 -58.58
CA ALA A 301 41.04 -30.90 -57.66
C ALA A 301 41.45 -31.81 -56.48
N GLN A 302 42.20 -32.88 -56.74
CA GLN A 302 42.76 -33.75 -55.70
C GLN A 302 43.73 -32.99 -54.78
N LEU A 303 44.58 -32.14 -55.34
CA LEU A 303 45.55 -31.33 -54.59
C LEU A 303 44.85 -30.30 -53.68
N ASN A 304 43.73 -29.73 -54.14
CA ASN A 304 42.90 -28.84 -53.34
C ASN A 304 42.10 -29.57 -52.24
N GLN A 305 41.61 -30.79 -52.49
CA GLN A 305 41.00 -31.62 -51.44
C GLN A 305 42.02 -31.99 -50.34
N LEU A 306 43.25 -32.34 -50.72
CA LEU A 306 44.32 -32.63 -49.76
C LEU A 306 44.68 -31.39 -48.93
N ARG A 307 44.74 -30.19 -49.53
CA ARG A 307 44.93 -28.92 -48.81
C ARG A 307 43.78 -28.55 -47.87
N SER A 308 42.54 -28.92 -48.23
CA SER A 308 41.34 -28.66 -47.42
C SER A 308 41.22 -29.62 -46.22
N ASN A 309 41.75 -30.83 -46.35
CA ASN A 309 41.73 -31.85 -45.29
C ASN A 309 42.94 -31.77 -44.33
N SER A 310 44.03 -31.10 -44.72
CA SER A 310 45.22 -30.93 -43.88
C SER A 310 45.15 -29.71 -42.94
N THR A 311 44.16 -28.82 -43.10
CA THR A 311 43.86 -27.74 -42.15
C THR A 311 42.89 -28.13 -41.03
N SER A 312 42.34 -29.34 -41.04
CA SER A 312 41.39 -29.83 -40.03
C SER A 312 41.93 -30.94 -39.12
N SER A 313 43.24 -31.22 -39.18
CA SER A 313 43.86 -32.31 -38.42
C SER A 313 45.20 -31.93 -37.78
N ASN A 314 45.22 -30.90 -36.91
CA ASN A 314 46.23 -30.80 -35.85
C ASN A 314 45.86 -29.80 -34.73
N SER A 315 45.19 -30.30 -33.68
CA SER A 315 45.39 -29.90 -32.27
C SER A 315 44.35 -30.57 -31.36
N ASN A 316 44.47 -31.89 -31.17
CA ASN A 316 43.94 -32.55 -29.99
C ASN A 316 45.03 -32.52 -28.91
N ASN A 317 44.84 -31.71 -27.88
CA ASN A 317 45.50 -31.86 -26.59
C ASN A 317 44.41 -31.77 -25.50
N PRO A 318 44.21 -32.79 -24.64
CA PRO A 318 43.14 -32.79 -23.66
C PRO A 318 43.65 -32.19 -22.35
N SER A 319 43.22 -30.97 -22.03
CA SER A 319 43.30 -30.47 -20.66
C SER A 319 42.13 -29.53 -20.36
N ARG A 320 41.41 -29.95 -19.32
CA ARG A 320 40.45 -29.22 -18.48
C ARG A 320 40.46 -27.70 -18.65
N HIS A 321 39.29 -27.19 -19.07
CA HIS A 321 38.51 -26.09 -18.49
C HIS A 321 37.75 -25.38 -19.61
N HIS A 322 36.57 -25.90 -19.95
CA HIS A 322 35.56 -25.10 -20.65
C HIS A 322 35.02 -24.06 -19.66
N ASN A 323 35.63 -22.86 -19.71
CA ASN A 323 34.93 -21.66 -19.32
C ASN A 323 34.06 -21.27 -20.53
N SER A 324 32.80 -21.70 -20.49
CA SER A 324 31.81 -21.34 -21.50
C SER A 324 31.49 -19.85 -21.36
N ASN A 325 31.86 -19.08 -22.37
CA ASN A 325 31.18 -17.83 -22.70
C ASN A 325 29.74 -18.19 -23.09
N ASN A 326 28.89 -18.30 -22.07
CA ASN A 326 27.45 -18.36 -22.17
C ASN A 326 26.88 -17.26 -21.25
N THR A 327 27.23 -16.02 -21.55
CA THR A 327 26.93 -14.84 -20.71
C THR A 327 25.64 -14.12 -21.12
N ASN A 328 24.68 -14.80 -21.76
CA ASN A 328 23.38 -14.21 -22.10
C ASN A 328 22.14 -14.90 -21.53
N SER A 329 22.28 -16.02 -20.80
CA SER A 329 21.15 -16.67 -20.10
C SER A 329 21.11 -16.42 -18.59
N ASN A 330 22.23 -16.00 -17.97
CA ASN A 330 22.25 -15.61 -16.55
C ASN A 330 21.69 -14.20 -16.29
N ASN A 331 21.55 -13.37 -17.33
CA ASN A 331 20.98 -12.03 -17.17
C ASN A 331 19.47 -12.05 -16.96
N LEU A 332 18.73 -13.04 -17.48
CA LEU A 332 17.27 -13.10 -17.30
C LEU A 332 16.90 -13.59 -15.89
N ALA A 333 17.60 -14.61 -15.38
CA ALA A 333 17.40 -15.09 -14.01
C ALA A 333 17.85 -14.05 -12.97
N ASN A 334 18.96 -13.34 -13.22
CA ASN A 334 19.38 -12.21 -12.38
C ASN A 334 18.47 -10.99 -12.55
N GLN A 335 17.87 -10.75 -13.72
CA GLN A 335 16.84 -9.72 -13.90
C GLN A 335 15.59 -10.04 -13.09
N LEU A 336 15.07 -11.25 -13.16
CA LEU A 336 13.90 -11.66 -12.37
C LEU A 336 14.17 -11.64 -10.86
N ALA A 337 15.38 -12.03 -10.42
CA ALA A 337 15.78 -11.94 -9.02
C ALA A 337 15.92 -10.48 -8.55
N ASN A 338 16.48 -9.61 -9.40
CA ASN A 338 16.56 -8.18 -9.13
C ASN A 338 15.19 -7.51 -9.17
N GLU A 339 14.29 -7.92 -10.07
CA GLU A 339 12.92 -7.43 -10.18
C GLU A 339 12.11 -7.78 -8.94
N LYS A 340 12.19 -9.04 -8.47
CA LYS A 340 11.58 -9.45 -7.20
C LYS A 340 12.11 -8.65 -6.01
N THR A 341 13.40 -8.32 -6.01
CA THR A 341 14.05 -7.51 -4.96
C THR A 341 13.60 -6.05 -5.03
N ILE A 342 13.46 -5.49 -6.24
CA ILE A 342 12.93 -4.15 -6.49
C ILE A 342 11.47 -4.06 -6.04
N ASP A 343 10.65 -5.06 -6.36
CA ASP A 343 9.25 -5.10 -5.98
C ASP A 343 9.05 -5.28 -4.48
N ASP A 344 9.88 -6.12 -3.83
CA ASP A 344 9.91 -6.23 -2.37
C ASP A 344 10.30 -4.88 -1.72
N LEU A 345 11.32 -4.20 -2.26
CA LEU A 345 11.74 -2.90 -1.75
C LEU A 345 10.64 -1.84 -1.94
N LYS A 346 9.98 -1.80 -3.10
CA LYS A 346 8.83 -0.91 -3.36
C LYS A 346 7.70 -1.19 -2.39
N ARG A 347 7.37 -2.46 -2.14
CA ARG A 347 6.33 -2.85 -1.17
C ARG A 347 6.70 -2.41 0.24
N ARG A 348 7.96 -2.59 0.66
CA ARG A 348 8.43 -2.14 1.97
C ARG A 348 8.42 -0.62 2.10
N LEU A 349 8.81 0.11 1.06
CA LEU A 349 8.76 1.57 1.04
C LEU A 349 7.32 2.10 1.08
N SER A 350 6.41 1.49 0.32
CA SER A 350 4.98 1.81 0.36
C SER A 350 4.40 1.57 1.76
N LEU A 351 4.73 0.43 2.37
CA LEU A 351 4.29 0.13 3.74
C LEU A 351 4.81 1.15 4.76
N ILE A 352 6.07 1.59 4.61
CA ILE A 352 6.63 2.66 5.44
C ILE A 352 5.84 3.95 5.21
N GLY A 353 5.54 4.31 3.96
CA GLY A 353 4.69 5.44 3.60
C GLY A 353 3.35 5.41 4.35
N ASP A 354 2.64 4.28 4.30
CA ASP A 354 1.33 4.10 4.95
C ASP A 354 1.37 4.36 6.47
N PHE A 355 2.46 3.96 7.16
CA PHE A 355 2.59 4.12 8.61
C PHE A 355 3.17 5.45 9.05
N THR A 356 3.97 6.09 8.19
CA THR A 356 4.77 7.26 8.56
C THR A 356 4.31 8.54 7.88
N GLY A 357 3.45 8.43 6.86
CA GLY A 357 3.11 9.49 5.92
C GLY A 357 4.28 9.90 5.02
N PHE A 358 5.46 9.30 5.16
CA PHE A 358 6.69 9.75 4.52
C PHE A 358 7.07 8.83 3.36
N GLU A 359 7.19 9.42 2.17
CA GLU A 359 7.59 8.71 0.96
C GLU A 359 8.77 9.37 0.26
N ILE A 360 9.67 8.53 -0.26
CA ILE A 360 10.78 8.95 -1.12
C ILE A 360 10.34 8.71 -2.56
N LEU A 361 10.08 9.80 -3.28
CA LEU A 361 9.63 9.77 -4.68
C LEU A 361 10.77 9.43 -5.62
N LYS A 362 11.95 10.02 -5.36
CA LYS A 362 13.10 9.90 -6.25
C LYS A 362 14.40 10.14 -5.52
N THR A 363 15.43 9.39 -5.90
CA THR A 363 16.81 9.64 -5.49
C THR A 363 17.60 10.11 -6.69
N THR A 364 18.26 11.27 -6.56
CA THR A 364 19.18 11.81 -7.56
C THR A 364 20.56 11.95 -6.94
N TYR A 365 21.60 11.66 -7.72
CA TYR A 365 22.98 11.87 -7.30
C TYR A 365 23.49 13.12 -7.99
N ASP A 366 23.88 14.13 -7.22
CA ASP A 366 24.49 15.33 -7.79
C ASP A 366 25.89 14.98 -8.30
N LYS A 367 26.15 15.27 -9.59
CA LYS A 367 27.42 14.99 -10.26
C LYS A 367 28.59 15.80 -9.69
N LYS A 368 28.32 16.79 -8.83
CA LYS A 368 29.31 17.69 -8.21
C LYS A 368 29.69 17.27 -6.78
N ASP A 369 29.68 15.96 -6.47
CA ASP A 369 30.08 15.39 -5.17
C ASP A 369 29.32 15.93 -3.94
N LYS A 370 28.10 16.45 -4.12
CA LYS A 370 27.28 16.96 -3.01
C LYS A 370 26.39 15.90 -2.34
N GLY A 371 26.70 14.63 -2.56
CA GLY A 371 25.95 13.49 -2.03
C GLY A 371 24.56 13.30 -2.64
N PRO A 372 23.78 12.31 -2.15
CA PRO A 372 22.45 11.99 -2.66
C PRO A 372 21.42 13.03 -2.26
N ILE A 373 20.51 13.33 -3.19
CA ILE A 373 19.34 14.19 -3.02
C ILE A 373 18.09 13.33 -3.16
N TYR A 374 17.31 13.29 -2.10
CA TYR A 374 16.02 12.61 -2.02
C TYR A 374 14.91 13.64 -2.23
N GLU A 375 14.04 13.40 -3.22
CA GLU A 375 12.79 14.12 -3.38
C GLU A 375 11.73 13.37 -2.58
N CYS A 376 11.20 14.02 -1.56
CA CYS A 376 10.32 13.44 -0.55
C CYS A 376 8.95 14.11 -0.57
N ILE A 377 7.94 13.36 -0.17
CA ILE A 377 6.62 13.88 0.21
C ILE A 377 6.30 13.39 1.61
N LEU A 378 5.75 14.28 2.43
CA LEU A 378 5.09 13.92 3.68
C LEU A 378 3.61 14.23 3.54
N ALA A 379 2.77 13.20 3.59
CA ALA A 379 1.32 13.32 3.65
C ALA A 379 0.82 13.03 5.07
N ASP A 380 -0.37 13.51 5.40
CA ASP A 380 -1.01 13.16 6.65
C ASP A 380 -1.65 11.76 6.58
N ILE A 381 -1.59 11.02 7.68
CA ILE A 381 -2.16 9.66 7.78
C ILE A 381 -3.62 9.67 8.29
N VAL A 382 -4.15 10.87 8.56
CA VAL A 382 -5.51 11.10 9.10
C VAL A 382 -6.49 11.62 8.04
N ASP A 383 -6.09 11.61 6.76
CA ASP A 383 -6.89 12.00 5.59
C ASP A 383 -7.50 13.42 5.64
N ARG A 384 -6.82 14.37 6.28
CA ARG A 384 -7.08 15.82 6.21
C ARG A 384 -6.67 16.43 4.86
N GLY A 385 -5.84 15.72 4.07
CA GLY A 385 -5.42 16.15 2.74
C GLY A 385 -4.22 17.10 2.76
N PHE A 386 -3.41 17.07 3.81
CA PHE A 386 -2.19 17.84 3.90
C PHE A 386 -1.05 17.06 3.23
N ALA A 387 -0.27 17.77 2.40
CA ALA A 387 0.91 17.21 1.77
C ALA A 387 2.02 18.26 1.69
N LEU A 388 3.25 17.86 2.00
CA LEU A 388 4.44 18.69 1.91
C LEU A 388 5.51 18.01 1.06
N HIS A 389 5.81 18.62 -0.08
CA HIS A 389 6.94 18.24 -0.91
C HIS A 389 8.22 18.93 -0.42
N PHE A 390 9.31 18.18 -0.34
CA PHE A 390 10.62 18.76 0.02
C PHE A 390 11.76 17.93 -0.55
N LYS A 391 12.95 18.54 -0.56
CA LYS A 391 14.21 17.86 -0.91
C LYS A 391 15.06 17.70 0.33
N LEU A 392 15.55 16.48 0.54
CA LEU A 392 16.52 16.16 1.58
C LEU A 392 17.84 15.77 0.90
N GLN A 393 18.90 16.51 1.17
CA GLN A 393 20.22 16.21 0.64
C GLN A 393 21.16 15.82 1.76
N VAL A 394 21.83 14.67 1.61
CA VAL A 394 22.87 14.19 2.55
C VAL A 394 24.22 14.63 2.01
N HIS A 395 24.92 15.48 2.76
CA HIS A 395 26.21 16.03 2.37
C HIS A 395 27.35 15.10 2.80
N PRO A 396 28.55 15.22 2.18
CA PRO A 396 29.72 14.41 2.56
C PRO A 396 30.23 14.62 3.99
N ASP A 397 29.87 15.74 4.62
CA ASP A 397 30.23 16.09 6.00
C ASP A 397 29.23 15.56 7.05
N ASP A 398 28.40 14.58 6.67
CA ASP A 398 27.37 13.96 7.52
C ASP A 398 26.31 14.96 8.04
N SER A 399 26.13 16.07 7.32
CA SER A 399 25.00 16.97 7.51
C SER A 399 23.91 16.69 6.48
N CYS A 400 22.68 17.06 6.82
CA CYS A 400 21.54 16.99 5.94
C CYS A 400 21.00 18.41 5.70
N SER A 401 20.60 18.70 4.47
CA SER A 401 19.85 19.93 4.17
C SER A 401 18.45 19.61 3.71
N TYR A 402 17.50 20.34 4.26
CA TYR A 402 16.08 20.29 3.99
C TYR A 402 15.67 21.54 3.19
N THR A 403 15.00 21.34 2.06
CA THR A 403 14.48 22.41 1.21
C THR A 403 13.00 22.16 0.94
N PRO A 404 12.08 22.89 1.59
CA PRO A 404 10.65 22.73 1.35
C PRO A 404 10.28 23.29 -0.02
N SER A 405 9.29 22.67 -0.67
CA SER A 405 8.69 23.14 -1.91
C SER A 405 7.23 23.49 -1.66
N MET A 406 7.00 24.67 -1.06
CA MET A 406 5.66 25.17 -0.77
C MET A 406 5.29 26.31 -1.72
N ASP A 407 4.10 26.21 -2.29
CA ASP A 407 3.46 27.27 -3.05
C ASP A 407 2.41 27.95 -2.15
N PRO A 408 2.51 29.27 -1.88
CA PRO A 408 1.58 29.97 -1.00
C PRO A 408 0.10 29.88 -1.41
N GLU A 409 -0.19 29.74 -2.70
CA GLU A 409 -1.57 29.65 -3.20
C GLU A 409 -2.11 28.23 -3.05
N ARG A 410 -1.32 27.22 -3.45
CA ARG A 410 -1.72 25.81 -3.40
C ARG A 410 -1.68 25.22 -2.00
N ASP A 411 -0.65 25.56 -1.23
CA ASP A 411 -0.29 24.88 0.02
C ASP A 411 -0.66 25.72 1.27
N SER A 412 -1.60 26.66 1.14
CA SER A 412 -1.95 27.62 2.21
C SER A 412 -2.37 26.95 3.53
N GLU A 413 -3.13 25.85 3.49
CA GLU A 413 -3.51 25.09 4.68
C GLU A 413 -2.32 24.34 5.28
N THR A 414 -1.51 23.68 4.45
CA THR A 414 -0.28 23.01 4.89
C THR A 414 0.70 24.00 5.55
N ILE A 415 0.83 25.21 5.00
CA ILE A 415 1.72 26.24 5.55
C ILE A 415 1.33 26.62 6.97
N LYS A 416 0.02 26.67 7.31
CA LYS A 416 -0.45 27.03 8.66
C LYS A 416 0.04 26.03 9.71
N VAL A 417 0.06 24.74 9.36
CA VAL A 417 0.41 23.66 10.29
C VAL A 417 1.92 23.42 10.38
N VAL A 418 2.68 23.66 9.30
CA VAL A 418 4.14 23.45 9.28
C VAL A 418 4.86 24.43 10.21
N PRO A 419 5.77 23.97 11.09
CA PRO A 419 6.56 24.83 11.97
C PRO A 419 7.38 25.86 11.17
N GLU A 420 7.41 27.10 11.64
CA GLU A 420 8.02 28.23 10.91
C GLU A 420 9.48 27.99 10.51
N PHE A 421 10.28 27.37 11.37
CA PHE A 421 11.68 27.07 11.07
C PHE A 421 11.86 26.04 9.94
N LEU A 422 10.85 25.21 9.67
CA LEU A 422 10.83 24.25 8.56
C LEU A 422 10.11 24.81 7.32
N ARG A 423 9.67 26.07 7.36
CA ARG A 423 9.10 26.71 6.15
C ARG A 423 10.17 27.18 5.17
N GLN A 424 11.42 27.17 5.59
CA GLN A 424 12.57 27.64 4.83
C GLN A 424 13.67 26.58 4.74
N PHE A 425 14.72 26.89 3.99
CA PHE A 425 15.91 26.05 3.93
C PHE A 425 16.55 25.90 5.31
N VAL A 426 16.88 24.66 5.69
CA VAL A 426 17.61 24.36 6.94
C VAL A 426 18.70 23.34 6.66
N ARG A 427 19.87 23.50 7.27
CA ARG A 427 20.93 22.49 7.32
C ARG A 427 21.18 22.08 8.76
N PHE A 428 21.22 20.79 9.02
CA PHE A 428 21.36 20.21 10.36
C PHE A 428 22.24 18.95 10.31
N GLY A 429 22.78 18.51 11.44
CA GLY A 429 23.56 17.27 11.51
C GLY A 429 22.69 16.03 11.29
N HIS A 430 23.24 14.94 10.75
CA HIS A 430 22.50 13.70 10.50
C HIS A 430 21.75 13.17 11.74
N SER A 431 22.29 13.35 12.94
CA SER A 431 21.66 12.99 14.21
C SER A 431 20.31 13.70 14.48
N ALA A 432 20.07 14.84 13.84
CA ALA A 432 18.83 15.60 13.99
C ALA A 432 17.73 15.18 12.99
N CYS A 433 18.01 14.31 12.02
CA CYS A 433 17.01 13.82 11.05
C CYS A 433 15.74 13.26 11.71
N PRO A 434 15.82 12.38 12.73
CA PRO A 434 14.62 11.86 13.38
C PRO A 434 13.81 12.95 14.07
N HIS A 435 14.49 13.96 14.63
CA HIS A 435 13.83 15.08 15.30
C HIS A 435 13.08 15.98 14.31
N VAL A 436 13.70 16.28 13.16
CA VAL A 436 13.06 17.07 12.09
C VAL A 436 11.83 16.35 11.54
N TYR A 437 11.96 15.03 11.26
CA TYR A 437 10.83 14.21 10.84
C TYR A 437 9.72 14.20 11.89
N TRP A 438 10.05 13.97 13.17
CA TRP A 438 9.06 13.95 14.24
C TRP A 438 8.30 15.27 14.37
N LYS A 439 8.97 16.42 14.20
CA LYS A 439 8.32 17.73 14.22
C LYS A 439 7.33 17.92 13.07
N LEU A 440 7.67 17.46 11.86
CA LEU A 440 6.73 17.47 10.74
C LEU A 440 5.57 16.50 10.96
N PHE A 441 5.85 15.30 11.47
CA PHE A 441 4.84 14.28 11.75
C PHE A 441 3.82 14.76 12.81
N GLN A 442 4.28 15.41 13.88
CA GLN A 442 3.42 16.01 14.89
C GLN A 442 2.47 17.04 14.28
N ALA A 443 3.00 17.99 13.51
CA ALA A 443 2.22 19.02 12.83
C ALA A 443 1.16 18.42 11.89
N PHE A 444 1.49 17.32 11.21
CA PHE A 444 0.62 16.69 10.22
C PHE A 444 -0.43 15.74 10.80
N ASN A 445 -0.22 15.18 12.00
CA ASN A 445 -1.03 14.05 12.48
C ASN A 445 -1.51 14.16 13.92
N LEU A 446 -0.90 15.01 14.75
CA LEU A 446 -1.17 15.07 16.19
C LEU A 446 -1.66 16.43 16.68
N ASP A 447 -1.30 17.51 16.01
CA ASP A 447 -1.82 18.83 16.34
C ASP A 447 -3.26 18.95 15.79
N ASP A 448 -4.24 19.04 16.70
CA ASP A 448 -5.61 19.43 16.42
C ASP A 448 -5.60 20.93 16.07
N THR A 449 -5.41 21.24 14.79
CA THR A 449 -5.55 22.59 14.22
C THR A 449 -6.99 22.93 13.91
#